data_AF-W0PAT7-F1
#
_entry.id   AF-W0PAT7-F1
#
_cell.length_a   1.000
_cell.length_b   1.000
_cell.length_c   1.000
_cell.angle_alpha   90.00
_cell.angle_beta   90.00
_cell.angle_gamma   90.00
#
_symmetry.space_group_name_H-M   'P 1'
#
loop_
_entity.id
_entity.type
_entity.pdbx_description
1 polymer ?
#
loop_
_entity_poly.entity_id
_entity_poly.type
_entity_poly.pdbx_seq_one_letter_code
_entity_poly.pdbx_strand_id
1 'polypeptide(L)'
;MRLELAQRLISAVLDAGRTRQSKPLAAVVVDAGGSIVASARDDGAALARHEFAMAKAWGSIALGLDTRELVKRADANPAFFSAAATLLSGRLLPAAGGVLIKEGEQLLGALGVSGDTQEMDDACAMAALEQIIR
;
A
#
# COMPACT_ATOMS: atom_id res chain seq x y z
N MET A 1 1.06 -13.73 6.66
CA MET A 1 1.00 -13.61 5.19
C MET A 1 1.65 -14.82 4.53
N ARG A 2 1.00 -15.50 3.57
CA ARG A 2 1.65 -16.53 2.73
C ARG A 2 2.12 -15.92 1.40
N LEU A 3 3.21 -16.43 0.84
CA LEU A 3 3.78 -15.91 -0.42
C LEU A 3 2.77 -15.97 -1.57
N GLU A 4 2.04 -17.07 -1.72
CA GLU A 4 1.08 -17.24 -2.81
C GLU A 4 -0.08 -16.22 -2.71
N LEU A 5 -0.50 -15.90 -1.48
CA LEU A 5 -1.54 -14.87 -1.26
C LEU A 5 -1.02 -13.49 -1.66
N ALA A 6 0.21 -13.15 -1.28
CA ALA A 6 0.84 -11.88 -1.62
C ALA A 6 1.00 -11.71 -3.14
N GLN A 7 1.43 -12.75 -3.84
CA GLN A 7 1.56 -12.74 -5.31
C GLN A 7 0.21 -12.58 -6.01
N ARG A 8 -0.85 -13.22 -5.49
CA ARG A 8 -2.22 -13.06 -6.01
C ARG A 8 -2.74 -11.65 -5.82
N LEU A 9 -2.53 -11.04 -4.65
CA LEU A 9 -2.89 -9.65 -4.40
C LEU A 9 -2.19 -8.69 -5.36
N ILE A 10 -0.87 -8.84 -5.54
CA ILE A 10 -0.10 -8.03 -6.48
C ILE A 10 -0.64 -8.17 -7.91
N SER A 11 -0.88 -9.41 -8.36
CA SER A 11 -1.42 -9.65 -9.70
C SER A 11 -2.76 -8.96 -9.90
N ALA A 12 -3.66 -9.08 -8.91
CA ALA A 12 -4.96 -8.42 -8.92
C ALA A 12 -4.86 -6.89 -8.93
N VAL A 13 -3.89 -6.29 -8.23
CA VAL A 13 -3.64 -4.83 -8.30
C VAL A 13 -3.26 -4.40 -9.70
N LEU A 14 -2.30 -5.09 -10.32
CA LEU A 14 -1.81 -4.73 -11.65
C LEU A 14 -2.90 -4.95 -12.72
N ASP A 15 -3.69 -6.01 -12.59
CA ASP A 15 -4.89 -6.22 -13.43
C ASP A 15 -5.92 -5.10 -13.24
N ALA A 16 -6.19 -4.71 -11.99
CA ALA A 16 -7.10 -3.61 -11.67
C ALA A 16 -6.63 -2.28 -12.28
N GLY A 17 -5.32 -2.02 -12.29
CA GLY A 17 -4.71 -0.86 -12.94
C GLY A 17 -4.89 -0.88 -14.46
N ARG A 18 -4.64 -2.02 -15.11
CA ARG A 18 -4.89 -2.21 -16.55
C ARG A 18 -6.36 -1.97 -16.92
N THR A 19 -7.30 -2.54 -16.18
CA THR A 19 -8.74 -2.36 -16.43
C THR A 19 -9.17 -0.90 -16.27
N ARG A 20 -8.54 -0.15 -15.35
CA ARG A 20 -8.81 1.26 -15.08
C ARG A 20 -8.00 2.22 -15.93
N GLN A 21 -7.13 1.71 -16.81
CA GLN A 21 -6.23 2.50 -17.64
C GLN A 21 -5.35 3.44 -16.82
N SER A 22 -4.87 2.98 -15.65
CA SER A 22 -3.95 3.76 -14.82
C SER A 22 -2.58 3.91 -15.49
N LYS A 23 -1.78 4.86 -15.01
CA LYS A 23 -0.34 4.84 -15.24
C LYS A 23 0.29 3.54 -14.68
N PRO A 24 1.50 3.16 -15.14
CA PRO A 24 2.23 2.00 -14.63
C PRO A 24 2.37 2.03 -13.10
N LEU A 25 1.93 0.95 -12.45
CA LEU A 25 1.87 0.83 -10.99
C LEU A 25 3.05 0.03 -10.43
N ALA A 26 3.34 0.24 -9.15
CA ALA A 26 4.11 -0.67 -8.31
C ALA A 26 3.24 -1.13 -7.14
N ALA A 27 3.35 -2.40 -6.77
CA ALA A 27 2.62 -3.02 -5.67
C ALA A 27 3.60 -3.76 -4.75
N VAL A 28 3.46 -3.55 -3.44
CA VAL A 28 4.30 -4.17 -2.40
C VAL A 28 3.40 -4.75 -1.32
N VAL A 29 3.62 -6.02 -0.97
CA VAL A 29 2.96 -6.69 0.15
C VAL A 29 3.97 -6.97 1.24
N VAL A 30 3.65 -6.55 2.46
CA VAL A 30 4.41 -6.84 3.67
C VAL A 30 3.63 -7.78 4.59
N ASP A 31 4.33 -8.54 5.43
CA ASP A 31 3.71 -9.30 6.52
C ASP A 31 3.35 -8.42 7.72
N ALA A 32 2.76 -9.01 8.75
CA ALA A 32 2.40 -8.30 9.98
C ALA A 32 3.60 -7.74 10.77
N GLY A 33 4.82 -8.23 10.50
CA GLY A 33 6.07 -7.68 11.02
C GLY A 33 6.63 -6.53 10.17
N GLY A 34 5.99 -6.20 9.05
CA GLY A 34 6.44 -5.16 8.13
C GLY A 34 7.58 -5.59 7.20
N SER A 35 7.85 -6.89 7.08
CA SER A 35 8.84 -7.43 6.14
C SER A 35 8.19 -7.67 4.78
N ILE A 36 8.90 -7.34 3.69
CA ILE A 36 8.41 -7.57 2.32
C ILE A 36 8.25 -9.08 2.09
N VAL A 37 7.05 -9.48 1.68
CA VAL A 37 6.75 -10.85 1.25
C VAL A 37 6.83 -10.96 -0.26
N ALA A 38 6.28 -9.98 -0.98
CA ALA A 38 6.35 -9.90 -2.43
C ALA A 38 6.27 -8.44 -2.90
N SER A 39 6.87 -8.14 -4.05
CA SER A 39 6.72 -6.85 -4.74
C SER A 39 6.78 -7.05 -6.24
N ALA A 40 6.10 -6.20 -6.99
CA ALA A 40 6.21 -6.12 -8.45
C ALA A 40 5.90 -4.69 -8.91
N ARG A 41 6.29 -4.37 -10.15
CA ARG A 41 5.93 -3.12 -10.81
C ARG A 41 5.73 -3.36 -12.30
N ASP A 42 4.82 -2.59 -12.89
CA ASP A 42 4.62 -2.55 -14.33
C ASP A 42 5.86 -2.00 -15.04
N ASP A 43 6.02 -2.42 -16.30
CA ASP A 43 6.98 -1.82 -17.20
C ASP A 43 6.70 -0.31 -17.36
N GLY A 44 7.77 0.49 -17.37
CA GLY A 44 7.65 1.95 -17.46
C GLY A 44 7.25 2.64 -16.16
N ALA A 45 7.07 1.92 -15.05
CA ALA A 45 6.89 2.55 -13.74
C ALA A 45 8.09 3.42 -13.35
N ALA A 46 7.81 4.64 -12.90
CA ALA A 46 8.84 5.58 -12.45
C ALA A 46 9.67 4.98 -11.29
N LEU A 47 10.95 5.40 -11.20
CA LEU A 47 11.93 4.82 -10.27
C LEU A 47 11.38 4.68 -8.84
N ALA A 48 10.85 5.78 -8.29
CA ALA A 48 10.43 5.87 -6.89
C ALA A 48 9.11 5.15 -6.52
N ARG A 49 8.43 4.51 -7.48
CA ARG A 49 7.09 3.93 -7.23
C ARG A 49 7.13 2.75 -6.27
N HIS A 50 8.20 1.97 -6.33
CA HIS A 50 8.40 0.86 -5.39
C HIS A 50 8.57 1.38 -3.96
N GLU A 51 9.37 2.43 -3.76
CA GLU A 51 9.64 3.04 -2.45
C GLU A 51 8.37 3.65 -1.87
N PHE A 52 7.57 4.32 -2.68
CA PHE A 52 6.29 4.88 -2.24
C PHE A 52 5.27 3.79 -1.90
N ALA A 53 5.15 2.74 -2.73
CA ALA A 53 4.30 1.59 -2.42
C ALA A 53 4.73 0.92 -1.11
N MET A 54 6.04 0.73 -0.90
CA MET A 54 6.59 0.19 0.34
C MET A 54 6.28 1.08 1.55
N ALA A 55 6.48 2.40 1.44
CA ALA A 55 6.18 3.35 2.52
C ALA A 55 4.70 3.37 2.88
N LYS A 56 3.81 3.20 1.89
CA LYS A 56 2.37 3.07 2.12
C LYS A 56 2.01 1.76 2.84
N ALA A 57 2.52 0.61 2.37
CA ALA A 57 2.28 -0.69 3.00
C ALA A 57 2.81 -0.73 4.45
N TRP A 58 4.06 -0.29 4.63
CA TRP A 58 4.72 -0.29 5.92
C TRP A 58 4.09 0.72 6.88
N GLY A 59 3.76 1.93 6.41
CA GLY A 59 3.05 2.94 7.18
C GLY A 59 1.70 2.42 7.70
N SER A 60 1.00 1.62 6.89
CA SER A 60 -0.24 0.97 7.33
C SER A 60 -0.04 0.01 8.49
N ILE A 61 0.99 -0.84 8.43
CA ILE A 61 1.36 -1.71 9.57
C ILE A 61 1.76 -0.88 10.78
N ALA A 62 2.64 0.11 10.60
CA ALA A 62 3.24 0.86 11.70
C ALA A 62 2.21 1.65 12.51
N LEU A 63 1.17 2.18 11.85
CA LEU A 63 0.12 2.96 12.50
C LEU A 63 -1.20 2.20 12.66
N GLY A 64 -1.27 0.95 12.21
CA GLY A 64 -2.46 0.11 12.30
C GLY A 64 -3.67 0.65 11.54
N LEU A 65 -3.44 1.38 10.44
CA LEU A 65 -4.48 2.09 9.69
C LEU A 65 -4.23 2.03 8.19
N ASP A 66 -5.29 2.04 7.40
CA ASP A 66 -5.16 2.31 5.98
C ASP A 66 -4.61 3.72 5.75
N THR A 67 -3.70 3.88 4.79
CA THR A 67 -3.07 5.17 4.49
C THR A 67 -4.06 6.27 4.08
N ARG A 68 -5.24 5.92 3.54
CA ARG A 68 -6.33 6.87 3.28
C ARG A 68 -6.75 7.63 4.55
N GLU A 69 -6.69 6.96 5.69
CA GLU A 69 -7.02 7.54 7.00
C GLU A 69 -5.84 8.34 7.54
N LEU A 70 -4.61 7.90 7.24
CA LEU A 70 -3.40 8.65 7.56
C LEU A 70 -3.33 10.01 6.85
N VAL A 71 -3.84 10.12 5.62
CA VAL A 71 -3.98 11.41 4.90
C VAL A 71 -4.78 12.40 5.75
N LYS A 72 -6.00 12.02 6.15
CA LYS A 72 -6.89 12.89 6.96
C LYS A 72 -6.25 13.31 8.28
N ARG A 73 -5.52 12.39 8.93
CA ARG A 73 -4.82 12.67 10.19
C ARG A 73 -3.59 13.56 9.98
N ALA A 74 -2.90 13.44 8.85
CA ALA A 74 -1.80 14.31 8.49
C ALA A 74 -2.29 15.73 8.22
N ASP A 75 -3.44 15.90 7.56
CA ASP A 75 -4.07 17.20 7.35
C ASP A 75 -4.48 17.85 8.69
N ALA A 76 -5.00 17.04 9.62
CA ALA A 76 -5.39 17.52 10.94
C ALA A 76 -4.20 17.81 11.88
N ASN A 77 -3.06 17.14 11.69
CA ASN A 77 -1.88 17.28 12.56
C ASN A 77 -0.55 17.15 11.77
N PRO A 78 -0.22 18.15 10.93
CA PRO A 78 0.93 18.07 10.03
C PRO A 78 2.28 18.03 10.77
N ALA A 79 2.39 18.71 11.91
CA ALA A 79 3.60 18.70 12.73
C ALA A 79 3.91 17.31 13.28
N PHE A 80 2.89 16.59 13.76
CA PHE A 80 3.04 15.20 14.21
C PHE A 80 3.52 14.29 13.08
N PHE A 81 2.91 14.36 11.90
CA PHE A 81 3.28 13.49 10.79
C PHE A 81 4.67 13.78 10.23
N SER A 82 5.12 15.04 10.26
CA SER A 82 6.51 15.41 9.94
C SER A 82 7.50 14.79 10.93
N ALA A 83 7.22 14.90 12.23
CA ALA A 83 8.03 14.27 13.27
C ALA A 83 8.02 12.73 13.17
N ALA A 84 6.85 12.13 12.95
CA ALA A 84 6.69 10.69 12.80
C ALA A 84 7.44 10.16 11.57
N ALA A 85 7.38 10.84 10.43
CA ALA A 85 8.15 10.47 9.24
C ALA A 85 9.66 10.45 9.53
N THR A 86 10.16 11.41 10.31
CA THR A 86 11.57 11.45 10.73
C THR A 86 11.92 10.28 11.64
N LEU A 87 11.12 10.04 12.69
CA LEU A 87 11.33 8.93 13.65
C LEU A 87 11.25 7.55 12.99
N LEU A 88 10.42 7.41 11.96
CA LEU A 88 10.24 6.18 11.19
C LEU A 88 11.22 6.07 10.01
N SER A 89 12.32 6.82 10.04
CA SER A 89 13.37 6.78 9.01
C SER A 89 12.86 7.01 7.58
N GLY A 90 11.89 7.91 7.43
CA GLY A 90 11.27 8.25 6.15
C GLY A 90 10.33 7.18 5.58
N ARG A 91 10.02 6.11 6.34
CA ARG A 91 9.18 4.99 5.86
C ARG A 91 7.67 5.24 5.97
N LEU A 92 7.26 6.44 6.41
CA LEU A 92 5.87 6.84 6.52
C LEU A 92 5.52 7.81 5.40
N LEU A 93 4.58 7.41 4.54
CA LEU A 93 4.01 8.26 3.50
C LEU A 93 2.49 8.36 3.70
N PRO A 94 1.97 9.51 4.19
CA PRO A 94 0.54 9.75 4.33
C PRO A 94 -0.11 10.04 2.96
N ALA A 95 -0.22 9.02 2.12
CA ALA A 95 -0.86 9.08 0.82
C ALA A 95 -1.64 7.78 0.56
N ALA A 96 -2.88 7.89 0.05
CA ALA A 96 -3.75 6.73 -0.15
C ALA A 96 -3.15 5.70 -1.13
N GLY A 97 -3.51 4.43 -0.97
CA GLY A 97 -2.93 3.28 -1.71
C GLY A 97 -2.27 2.22 -0.85
N GLY A 98 -2.11 2.46 0.45
CA GLY A 98 -1.75 1.46 1.48
C GLY A 98 -2.98 0.98 2.26
N VAL A 99 -3.21 -0.33 2.30
CA VAL A 99 -4.35 -1.00 2.94
C VAL A 99 -3.89 -2.17 3.82
N LEU A 100 -4.52 -2.35 4.97
CA LEU A 100 -4.31 -3.52 5.81
C LEU A 100 -4.95 -4.77 5.19
N ILE A 101 -4.29 -5.91 5.35
CA ILE A 101 -4.80 -7.21 4.91
C ILE A 101 -5.15 -8.01 6.16
N LYS A 102 -6.44 -8.31 6.33
CA LYS A 102 -6.97 -9.04 7.49
C LYS A 102 -7.80 -10.24 7.04
N GLU A 103 -7.81 -11.30 7.85
CA GLU A 103 -8.74 -12.43 7.72
C GLU A 103 -9.52 -12.52 9.05
N GLY A 104 -10.76 -12.04 9.03
CA GLY A 104 -11.48 -11.69 10.26
C GLY A 104 -10.72 -10.64 11.09
N GLU A 105 -10.49 -10.93 12.37
CA GLU A 105 -9.72 -10.07 13.29
C GLU A 105 -8.20 -10.22 13.13
N GLN A 106 -7.73 -11.23 12.40
CA GLN A 106 -6.30 -11.51 12.28
C GLN A 106 -5.65 -10.59 11.26
N LEU A 107 -4.68 -9.78 11.71
CA LEU A 107 -3.82 -9.01 10.82
C LEU A 107 -2.80 -9.93 10.13
N LEU A 108 -2.91 -10.05 8.81
CA LEU A 108 -1.99 -10.87 8.01
C LEU A 108 -0.79 -10.07 7.50
N GLY A 109 -0.98 -8.78 7.22
CA GLY A 109 -0.01 -7.90 6.57
C GLY A 109 -0.63 -6.63 6.02
N ALA A 110 0.03 -5.98 5.06
CA ALA A 110 -0.49 -4.83 4.34
C ALA A 110 -0.06 -4.83 2.88
N LEU A 111 -0.86 -4.21 2.02
CA LEU A 111 -0.60 -3.98 0.61
C LEU A 111 -0.42 -2.47 0.38
N GLY A 112 0.60 -2.09 -0.36
CA GLY A 112 0.81 -0.71 -0.81
C GLY A 112 0.92 -0.63 -2.31
N VAL A 113 0.30 0.39 -2.90
CA VAL A 113 0.23 0.63 -4.35
C VAL A 113 0.67 2.05 -4.66
N SER A 114 1.51 2.22 -5.68
CA SER A 114 1.82 3.54 -6.23
C SER A 114 2.11 3.54 -7.72
N GLY A 115 1.52 4.49 -8.45
CA GLY A 115 1.90 4.77 -9.83
C GLY A 115 1.19 5.98 -10.44
N ASP A 116 -0.05 6.23 -10.01
CA ASP A 116 -0.89 7.29 -10.55
C ASP A 116 -1.30 8.30 -9.46
N THR A 117 -2.55 8.77 -9.47
CA THR A 117 -3.13 9.56 -8.39
C THR A 117 -3.40 8.69 -7.16
N GLN A 118 -3.53 9.33 -5.99
CA GLN A 118 -3.79 8.59 -4.75
C GLN A 118 -5.12 7.85 -4.78
N GLU A 119 -6.13 8.42 -5.44
CA GLU A 119 -7.46 7.82 -5.62
C GLU A 119 -7.39 6.58 -6.52
N MET A 120 -6.59 6.62 -7.59
CA MET A 120 -6.41 5.50 -8.50
C MET A 120 -5.60 4.37 -7.84
N ASP A 121 -4.50 4.72 -7.16
CA ASP A 121 -3.67 3.78 -6.39
C ASP A 121 -4.55 3.04 -5.36
N ASP A 122 -5.36 3.79 -4.61
CA ASP A 122 -6.26 3.29 -3.58
C ASP A 122 -7.40 2.43 -4.13
N ALA A 123 -8.01 2.84 -5.24
CA ALA A 123 -9.04 2.06 -5.92
C ALA A 123 -8.52 0.71 -6.43
N CYS A 124 -7.27 0.66 -6.94
CA CYS A 124 -6.65 -0.60 -7.36
C CYS A 124 -6.32 -1.50 -6.17
N ALA A 125 -5.83 -0.93 -5.07
CA ALA A 125 -5.56 -1.67 -3.83
C ALA A 125 -6.84 -2.32 -3.26
N MET A 126 -7.94 -1.55 -3.18
CA MET A 126 -9.21 -2.05 -2.68
C MET A 126 -9.84 -3.11 -3.57
N ALA A 127 -9.82 -2.90 -4.90
CA ALA A 127 -10.34 -3.89 -5.84
C ALA A 127 -9.62 -5.24 -5.70
N ALA A 128 -8.30 -5.23 -5.53
CA ALA A 128 -7.52 -6.44 -5.29
C ALA A 128 -7.87 -7.09 -3.94
N LEU A 129 -8.02 -6.28 -2.89
CA LEU A 129 -8.38 -6.76 -1.56
C LEU A 129 -9.76 -7.43 -1.57
N GLU A 130 -10.78 -6.78 -2.12
CA GLU A 130 -12.16 -7.30 -2.25
C GLU A 130 -12.24 -8.57 -3.10
N GLN A 131 -11.40 -8.69 -4.13
CA GLN A 131 -11.37 -9.87 -5.00
C GLN A 131 -10.75 -11.09 -4.31
N ILE A 132 -9.69 -10.88 -3.51
CA ILE A 132 -8.81 -11.95 -3.03
C ILE A 132 -9.10 -12.33 -1.58
N ILE A 133 -9.41 -11.35 -0.73
CA ILE A 133 -9.70 -11.51 0.69
C ILE A 133 -11.22 -11.54 0.87
N ARG A 134 -11.72 -12.56 1.55
CA ARG A 134 -13.15 -12.75 1.83
C ARG A 134 -13.43 -12.64 3.32
#